data_AF-A0A947JWR6-F1
#
_entry.id   AF-A0A947JWR6-F1
#
_cell.length_a   1.000
_cell.length_b   1.000
_cell.length_c   1.000
_cell.angle_alpha   90.00
_cell.angle_beta   90.00
_cell.angle_gamma   90.00
#
_symmetry.space_group_name_H-M   'P 1'
#
loop_
_entity.id
_entity.type
_entity.pdbx_description
1 polymer ?
#
loop_
_entity_poly.entity_id
_entity_poly.type
_entity_poly.pdbx_seq_one_letter_code
_entity_poly.pdbx_strand_id
1 'polypeptide(L)'
;MSVVPIRSEALSRGARMLRTALGGEIAAWLEDPSVIEVMLNPDGRLWIDRLGEGLAATERTMSAADGERIVRLVAHHVGAEVHGGAPRVSAELPEGGERFEGLLPPVVAAPSFAIRKPAVAVFTLDDYVAAGVMSSSQAEALSAAVAVRRNILVAGGTSTGKTTLT
;
A
#
# COMPACT_ATOMS: atom_id res chain seq x y z
N MET A 1 16.21 32.80 10.86
CA MET A 1 16.32 32.41 9.43
C MET A 1 16.85 30.98 9.42
N SER A 2 15.96 29.98 9.32
CA SER A 2 16.34 28.56 9.41
C SER A 2 16.92 28.12 8.06
N VAL A 3 18.18 27.69 8.05
CA VAL A 3 18.84 27.14 6.86
C VAL A 3 18.32 25.72 6.67
N VAL A 4 17.35 25.54 5.77
CA VAL A 4 16.91 24.21 5.35
C VAL A 4 18.07 23.57 4.58
N PRO A 5 18.59 22.40 5.00
CA PRO A 5 19.71 21.77 4.31
C PRO A 5 19.29 21.37 2.89
N ILE A 6 20.18 21.55 1.91
CA ILE A 6 19.95 21.24 0.47
C ILE A 6 19.39 19.83 0.24
N ARG A 7 19.74 18.87 1.10
CA ARG A 7 19.24 17.49 1.09
C ARG A 7 17.72 17.41 1.37
N SER A 8 17.21 18.26 2.26
CA SER A 8 15.78 18.34 2.61
C SER A 8 14.95 18.93 1.45
N GLU A 9 15.46 19.96 0.77
CA GLU A 9 14.78 20.51 -0.41
C GLU A 9 14.71 19.53 -1.58
N ALA A 10 15.79 18.78 -1.85
CA ALA A 10 15.80 17.79 -2.91
C ALA A 10 14.79 16.66 -2.66
N LEU A 11 14.70 16.17 -1.41
CA LEU A 11 13.70 15.19 -1.00
C LEU A 11 12.27 15.73 -1.11
N SER A 12 12.04 16.97 -0.67
CA SER A 12 10.74 17.65 -0.80
C SER A 12 10.31 17.84 -2.26
N ARG A 13 11.25 18.20 -3.14
CA ARG A 13 10.99 18.28 -4.59
C ARG A 13 10.64 16.91 -5.17
N GLY A 14 11.37 15.87 -4.80
CA GLY A 14 11.11 14.49 -5.23
C GLY A 14 9.72 14.01 -4.82
N ALA A 15 9.34 14.20 -3.56
CA ALA A 15 8.02 13.83 -3.04
C ALA A 15 6.89 14.55 -3.78
N ARG A 16 7.04 15.86 -4.05
CA ARG A 16 6.06 16.62 -4.82
C ARG A 16 5.96 16.14 -6.28
N MET A 17 7.09 15.86 -6.94
CA MET A 17 7.10 15.32 -8.30
C MET A 17 6.42 13.96 -8.38
N LEU A 18 6.63 13.09 -7.38
CA LEU A 18 5.96 11.80 -7.28
C LEU A 18 4.45 11.98 -7.12
N ARG A 19 3.98 12.84 -6.22
CA ARG A 19 2.54 13.15 -6.08
C ARG A 19 1.93 13.63 -7.38
N THR A 20 2.61 14.53 -8.09
CA THR A 20 2.14 15.01 -9.40
C THR A 20 2.09 13.88 -10.44
N ALA A 21 3.05 12.95 -10.42
CA ALA A 21 3.10 11.83 -11.35
C ALA A 21 2.02 10.76 -11.06
N LEU A 22 1.72 10.49 -9.79
CA LEU A 22 0.60 9.62 -9.38
C LEU A 22 -0.75 10.18 -9.84
N GLY A 23 -0.86 11.51 -9.93
CA GLY A 23 -2.06 12.19 -10.38
C GLY A 23 -3.17 12.21 -9.32
N GLY A 24 -4.23 12.98 -9.61
CA GLY A 24 -5.30 13.23 -8.65
C GLY A 24 -6.14 12.00 -8.31
N GLU A 25 -6.27 11.04 -9.23
CA GLU A 25 -7.11 9.86 -9.01
C GLU A 25 -6.47 8.86 -8.04
N ILE A 26 -5.20 8.52 -8.26
CA ILE A 26 -4.47 7.65 -7.32
C ILE A 26 -4.37 8.33 -5.96
N ALA A 27 -4.10 9.64 -5.92
CA ALA A 27 -4.08 10.38 -4.65
C ALA A 27 -5.43 10.29 -3.92
N ALA A 28 -6.54 10.49 -4.61
CA ALA A 28 -7.88 10.39 -4.02
C ALA A 28 -8.18 8.98 -3.49
N TRP A 29 -7.75 7.92 -4.19
CA TRP A 29 -7.89 6.55 -3.68
C TRP A 29 -6.99 6.25 -2.50
N LEU A 30 -5.77 6.80 -2.46
CA LEU A 30 -4.89 6.63 -1.31
C LEU A 30 -5.42 7.35 -0.06
N GLU A 31 -6.11 8.48 -0.24
CA GLU A 31 -6.79 9.22 0.83
C GLU A 31 -8.07 8.52 1.34
N ASP A 32 -8.74 7.72 0.50
CA ASP A 32 -9.97 7.00 0.85
C ASP A 32 -9.70 5.91 1.92
N PRO A 33 -10.26 6.01 3.14
CA PRO A 33 -10.02 5.05 4.22
C PRO A 33 -10.44 3.60 3.91
N SER A 34 -11.38 3.40 2.98
CA SER A 34 -11.82 2.07 2.56
C SER A 34 -10.81 1.36 1.65
N VAL A 35 -9.93 2.11 0.97
CA VAL A 35 -8.91 1.55 0.08
C VAL A 35 -7.73 1.03 0.89
N ILE A 36 -7.29 -0.18 0.56
CA ILE A 36 -6.13 -0.87 1.13
C ILE A 36 -4.93 -0.76 0.18
N GLU A 37 -5.17 -0.95 -1.12
CA GLU A 37 -4.12 -1.04 -2.13
C GLU A 37 -4.60 -0.52 -3.48
N VAL A 38 -3.71 0.16 -4.20
CA VAL A 38 -3.92 0.63 -5.59
C VAL A 38 -2.88 -0.02 -6.49
N MET A 39 -3.29 -0.60 -7.61
CA MET A 39 -2.39 -1.31 -8.51
C MET A 39 -2.53 -0.82 -9.95
N LEU A 40 -1.42 -0.78 -10.68
CA LEU A 40 -1.38 -0.72 -12.14
C LEU A 40 -1.00 -2.09 -12.67
N ASN A 41 -1.87 -2.68 -13.49
CA ASN A 41 -1.58 -3.94 -14.17
C ASN A 41 -0.93 -3.72 -15.54
N PRO A 42 -0.21 -4.73 -16.08
CA PRO A 42 0.46 -4.61 -17.39
C PRO A 42 -0.46 -4.32 -18.58
N ASP A 43 -1.77 -4.51 -18.46
CA ASP A 43 -2.75 -4.12 -19.48
C ASP A 43 -3.10 -2.61 -19.44
N GLY A 44 -2.47 -1.87 -18.52
CA GLY A 44 -2.67 -0.45 -18.31
C GLY A 44 -3.85 -0.12 -17.40
N ARG A 45 -4.64 -1.10 -16.93
CA ARG A 45 -5.78 -0.82 -16.03
C ARG A 45 -5.34 -0.61 -14.60
N LEU A 46 -6.01 0.33 -13.94
CA LEU A 46 -5.88 0.55 -12.51
C LEU A 46 -6.89 -0.32 -11.75
N TRP A 47 -6.44 -0.90 -10.65
CA TRP A 47 -7.20 -1.76 -9.75
C TRP A 47 -7.10 -1.24 -8.32
N ILE A 48 -8.11 -1.54 -7.53
CA ILE A 48 -8.21 -1.12 -6.12
C ILE A 48 -8.63 -2.32 -5.29
N ASP A 49 -7.96 -2.55 -4.18
CA ASP A 49 -8.44 -3.43 -3.11
C ASP A 49 -9.10 -2.59 -2.02
N ARG A 50 -10.36 -2.90 -1.70
CA ARG A 50 -11.16 -2.22 -0.69
C ARG A 50 -11.50 -3.14 0.47
N LEU A 51 -11.49 -2.58 1.68
CA LEU A 51 -11.92 -3.28 2.88
C LEU A 51 -13.39 -3.72 2.73
N GLY A 52 -13.62 -5.04 2.78
CA GLY A 52 -14.94 -5.64 2.71
C GLY A 52 -15.46 -5.93 1.29
N GLU A 53 -14.97 -5.24 0.27
CA GLU A 53 -15.37 -5.46 -1.14
C GLU A 53 -14.33 -6.27 -1.93
N GLY A 54 -13.07 -6.23 -1.50
CA GLY A 54 -11.97 -6.93 -2.16
C GLY A 54 -11.44 -6.22 -3.39
N LEU A 55 -10.77 -6.99 -4.25
CA LEU A 55 -10.06 -6.51 -5.42
C LEU A 55 -11.00 -6.26 -6.61
N ALA A 56 -11.03 -5.03 -7.11
CA ALA A 56 -11.84 -4.63 -8.26
C ALA A 56 -11.04 -3.82 -9.29
N ALA A 57 -11.34 -4.07 -10.57
CA ALA A 57 -10.84 -3.25 -11.66
C ALA A 57 -11.60 -1.92 -11.71
N THR A 58 -10.91 -0.85 -12.08
CA THR A 58 -11.52 0.44 -12.37
C THR A 58 -11.67 0.66 -13.88
N GLU A 59 -12.48 1.64 -14.26
CA GLU A 59 -12.55 2.12 -15.65
C GLU A 59 -11.36 3.02 -16.03
N ARG A 60 -10.37 3.17 -15.14
CA ARG A 60 -9.21 4.02 -15.37
C ARG A 60 -8.04 3.24 -15.93
N THR A 61 -7.36 3.89 -16.87
CA THR A 61 -6.15 3.36 -17.49
C THR A 61 -5.01 4.36 -17.38
N MET A 62 -3.80 3.83 -17.43
CA MET A 62 -2.56 4.58 -17.44
C MET A 62 -1.71 4.12 -18.62
N SER A 63 -1.05 5.08 -19.28
CA SER A 63 -0.11 4.74 -20.34
C SER A 63 1.12 4.02 -19.76
N ALA A 64 1.72 3.13 -20.54
CA ALA A 64 2.96 2.46 -20.13
C ALA A 64 4.07 3.48 -19.82
N ALA A 65 4.14 4.59 -20.55
CA ALA A 65 5.12 5.65 -20.33
C ALA A 65 4.94 6.33 -18.96
N ASP A 66 3.69 6.60 -18.55
CA ASP A 66 3.40 7.19 -17.25
C ASP A 66 3.67 6.20 -16.10
N GLY A 67 3.29 4.92 -16.29
CA GLY A 67 3.59 3.86 -15.32
C GLY A 67 5.09 3.69 -15.11
N GLU A 68 5.88 3.64 -16.19
CA GLU A 68 7.35 3.58 -16.12
C GLU A 68 7.93 4.82 -15.44
N ARG A 69 7.41 6.00 -15.76
CA ARG A 69 7.84 7.26 -15.15
C ARG A 69 7.64 7.22 -13.63
N ILE A 70 6.49 6.75 -13.14
CA ILE A 70 6.23 6.61 -11.70
C ILE A 70 7.25 5.66 -11.05
N VAL A 71 7.43 4.46 -11.62
CA VAL A 71 8.38 3.46 -11.10
C VAL A 71 9.80 4.04 -11.00
N ARG A 72 10.25 4.78 -12.02
CA ARG A 72 11.57 5.44 -12.05
C ARG A 72 11.68 6.58 -11.04
N LEU A 73 10.63 7.38 -10.86
CA LEU A 73 10.61 8.44 -9.85
C LEU A 73 10.71 7.89 -8.43
N VAL A 74 10.02 6.78 -8.15
CA VAL A 74 10.11 6.09 -6.86
C VAL A 74 11.51 5.53 -6.64
N ALA A 75 12.09 4.84 -7.64
CA ALA A 75 13.45 4.32 -7.57
C ALA A 75 14.47 5.43 -7.27
N HIS A 76 14.37 6.56 -7.99
CA HIS A 76 15.21 7.72 -7.73
C HIS A 76 15.03 8.28 -6.32
N HIS A 77 13.80 8.31 -5.79
CA HIS A 77 13.52 8.81 -4.44
C HIS A 77 14.24 7.99 -3.36
N VAL A 78 14.29 6.66 -3.51
CA VAL A 78 14.96 5.76 -2.55
C VAL A 78 16.43 5.48 -2.90
N GLY A 79 16.97 6.12 -3.94
CA GLY A 79 18.35 5.90 -4.38
C GLY A 79 18.60 4.52 -4.99
N ALA A 80 17.55 3.88 -5.53
CA ALA A 80 17.63 2.61 -6.24
C ALA A 80 17.71 2.83 -7.76
N GLU A 81 18.32 1.88 -8.46
CA GLU A 81 18.30 1.80 -9.91
C GLU A 81 17.20 0.84 -10.38
N VAL A 82 16.50 1.20 -11.46
CA VAL A 82 15.47 0.35 -12.06
C VAL A 82 15.56 0.38 -13.58
N HIS A 83 15.72 -0.78 -14.20
CA HIS A 83 15.88 -0.95 -15.66
C HIS A 83 15.72 -2.43 -16.04
N GLY A 84 15.80 -2.78 -17.34
CA GLY A 84 15.58 -4.17 -17.79
C GLY A 84 16.45 -5.23 -17.11
N GLY A 85 17.72 -4.91 -16.80
CA GLY A 85 18.61 -5.77 -16.02
C GLY A 85 18.36 -5.82 -14.49
N ALA A 86 17.64 -4.82 -13.95
CA ALA A 86 17.26 -4.72 -12.53
C ALA A 86 15.81 -4.20 -12.46
N PRO A 87 14.82 -5.03 -12.82
CA PRO A 87 13.48 -4.55 -13.20
C PRO A 87 12.53 -4.36 -12.01
N ARG A 88 13.03 -4.44 -10.77
CA ARG A 88 12.21 -4.41 -9.56
C ARG A 88 12.64 -3.26 -8.66
N VAL A 89 11.67 -2.59 -8.05
CA VAL A 89 11.93 -1.59 -7.00
C VAL A 89 10.91 -1.79 -5.88
N SER A 90 11.41 -1.80 -4.65
CA SER A 90 10.63 -1.84 -3.43
C SER A 90 10.96 -0.59 -2.62
N ALA A 91 9.94 0.13 -2.16
CA ALA A 91 10.12 1.42 -1.50
C ALA A 91 9.03 1.70 -0.46
N GLU A 92 9.31 2.62 0.45
CA GLU A 92 8.29 3.31 1.24
C GLU A 92 8.13 4.71 0.67
N LEU A 93 6.89 5.11 0.37
CA LEU A 93 6.58 6.42 -0.19
C LEU A 93 6.69 7.50 0.89
N PRO A 94 7.15 8.71 0.52
CA PRO A 94 7.31 9.79 1.47
C PRO A 94 5.97 10.24 2.05
N GLU A 95 6.00 10.71 3.31
CA GLU A 95 4.89 11.30 4.07
C GLU A 95 3.78 10.34 4.51
N GLY A 96 3.27 9.47 3.62
CA GLY A 96 2.16 8.57 3.91
C GLY A 96 2.56 7.17 4.39
N GLY A 97 3.83 6.78 4.22
CA GLY A 97 4.34 5.47 4.65
C GLY A 97 3.82 4.30 3.80
N GLU A 98 3.19 4.58 2.66
CA GLU A 98 2.71 3.54 1.75
C GLU A 98 3.87 2.72 1.21
N ARG A 99 3.68 1.40 1.14
CA ARG A 99 4.65 0.51 0.51
C ARG A 99 4.41 0.48 -0.98
N PHE A 100 5.47 0.65 -1.75
CA PHE A 100 5.46 0.62 -3.20
C PHE A 100 6.27 -0.57 -3.70
N GLU A 101 5.69 -1.32 -4.63
CA GLU A 101 6.38 -2.35 -5.41
C GLU A 101 6.20 -2.05 -6.89
N GLY A 102 7.28 -1.84 -7.63
CA GLY A 102 7.27 -1.53 -9.06
C GLY A 102 8.03 -2.55 -9.87
N LEU A 103 7.51 -2.89 -11.04
CA LEU A 103 8.09 -3.83 -11.99
C LEU A 103 8.17 -3.21 -13.39
N LEU A 104 9.28 -3.41 -14.07
CA LEU A 104 9.49 -3.06 -15.48
C LEU A 104 9.71 -4.31 -16.34
N PRO A 105 9.51 -4.23 -17.67
CA PRO A 105 9.94 -5.28 -18.57
C PRO A 105 11.44 -5.65 -18.37
N PRO A 106 11.81 -6.93 -18.53
CA PRO A 106 11.03 -8.01 -19.14
C PRO A 106 10.27 -8.90 -18.16
N VAL A 107 10.32 -8.68 -16.84
CA VAL A 107 9.63 -9.57 -15.87
C VAL A 107 8.11 -9.43 -15.90
N VAL A 108 7.63 -8.34 -16.49
CA VAL A 108 6.23 -8.03 -16.79
C VAL A 108 6.12 -7.53 -18.23
N ALA A 109 4.96 -7.72 -18.88
CA ALA A 109 4.75 -7.33 -20.28
C ALA A 109 4.79 -5.80 -20.50
N ALA A 110 4.38 -5.04 -19.50
CA ALA A 110 4.43 -3.58 -19.45
C ALA A 110 4.63 -3.14 -17.98
N PRO A 111 5.05 -1.89 -17.73
CA PRO A 111 5.24 -1.37 -16.38
C PRO A 111 4.01 -1.60 -15.50
N SER A 112 4.24 -2.13 -14.29
CA SER A 112 3.20 -2.40 -13.30
C SER A 112 3.67 -1.99 -11.92
N PHE A 113 2.76 -1.60 -11.04
CA PHE A 113 3.10 -1.32 -9.66
C PHE A 113 1.93 -1.61 -8.72
N ALA A 114 2.24 -1.73 -7.43
CA ALA A 114 1.27 -1.77 -6.35
C ALA A 114 1.68 -0.76 -5.27
N ILE A 115 0.69 -0.03 -4.76
CA ILE A 115 0.83 0.93 -3.65
C ILE A 115 -0.10 0.47 -2.54
N ARG A 116 0.48 -0.06 -1.47
CA ARG A 116 -0.25 -0.57 -0.32
C ARG A 116 -0.14 0.41 0.84
N LYS A 117 -1.28 0.83 1.37
CA LYS A 117 -1.33 1.73 2.53
C LYS A 117 -0.85 1.02 3.80
N PRO A 118 -0.28 1.76 4.76
CA PRO A 118 -0.11 1.24 6.12
C PRO A 118 -1.46 0.71 6.64
N ALA A 119 -1.44 -0.28 7.52
CA ALA A 119 -2.67 -0.72 8.17
C ALA A 119 -3.21 0.43 9.03
N VAL A 120 -4.27 1.11 8.56
CA VAL A 120 -4.86 2.28 9.24
C VAL A 120 -5.90 1.85 10.28
N ALA A 121 -6.55 0.70 10.08
CA ALA A 121 -7.64 0.27 10.95
C ALA A 121 -7.15 -0.69 12.05
N VAL A 122 -7.01 -0.16 13.26
CA VAL A 122 -6.95 -0.97 14.49
C VAL A 122 -8.37 -1.34 14.86
N PHE A 123 -8.78 -2.57 14.60
CA PHE A 123 -10.06 -3.08 15.07
C PHE A 123 -9.89 -3.61 16.49
N THR A 124 -10.73 -3.12 17.40
CA THR A 124 -10.84 -3.68 18.73
C THR A 124 -11.55 -5.03 18.67
N LEU A 125 -11.39 -5.88 19.69
CA LEU A 125 -12.18 -7.11 19.77
C LEU A 125 -13.69 -6.81 19.82
N ASP A 126 -14.09 -5.66 20.38
CA ASP A 126 -15.48 -5.21 20.40
C ASP A 126 -16.00 -4.89 18.98
N ASP A 127 -15.17 -4.34 18.10
CA ASP A 127 -15.56 -4.11 16.70
C ASP A 127 -15.83 -5.44 15.97
N TYR A 128 -15.03 -6.47 16.26
CA TYR A 128 -15.26 -7.82 15.72
C TYR A 128 -16.54 -8.47 16.25
N VAL A 129 -16.87 -8.23 17.53
CA VAL A 129 -18.12 -8.67 18.13
C VAL A 129 -19.31 -7.96 17.49
N ALA A 130 -19.23 -6.64 17.34
CA ALA A 130 -20.27 -5.83 16.71
C ALA A 130 -20.49 -6.23 15.24
N ALA A 131 -19.43 -6.58 14.52
CA ALA A 131 -19.49 -7.09 13.15
C ALA A 131 -19.95 -8.56 13.04
N GLY A 132 -20.14 -9.27 14.17
CA GLY A 132 -20.55 -10.68 14.18
C GLY A 132 -19.46 -11.66 13.72
N VAL A 133 -18.21 -11.21 13.62
CA VAL A 133 -17.06 -12.04 13.21
C VAL A 133 -16.64 -12.98 14.33
N MET A 134 -16.83 -12.59 15.59
CA MET A 134 -16.63 -13.42 16.77
C MET A 134 -17.69 -13.16 17.84
N SER A 135 -17.89 -14.10 18.76
CA SER A 135 -18.75 -13.89 19.92
C SER A 135 -18.05 -13.09 21.02
N SER A 136 -18.82 -12.44 21.89
CA SER A 136 -18.29 -11.77 23.09
C SER A 136 -17.45 -12.72 23.95
N SER A 137 -17.88 -13.98 24.08
CA SER A 137 -17.11 -15.01 24.81
C SER A 137 -15.77 -15.35 24.17
N GLN A 138 -15.65 -15.30 22.84
CA GLN A 138 -14.37 -15.49 22.14
C GLN A 138 -13.45 -14.29 22.37
N ALA A 139 -13.98 -13.07 22.32
CA ALA A 139 -13.24 -11.84 22.62
C ALA A 139 -12.70 -11.82 24.06
N GLU A 140 -13.52 -12.20 25.04
CA GLU A 140 -13.12 -12.33 26.44
C GLU A 140 -12.02 -13.38 26.63
N ALA A 141 -12.17 -14.55 26.00
CA ALA A 141 -11.17 -15.61 26.07
C ALA A 141 -9.81 -15.19 25.48
N LEU A 142 -9.82 -14.49 24.34
CA LEU A 142 -8.62 -13.93 23.73
C LEU A 142 -7.98 -12.88 24.64
N SER A 143 -8.77 -11.96 25.17
CA SER A 143 -8.30 -10.90 26.09
C SER A 143 -7.63 -11.49 27.33
N ALA A 144 -8.26 -12.49 27.96
CA ALA A 144 -7.70 -13.18 29.11
C ALA A 144 -6.39 -13.92 28.76
N ALA A 145 -6.35 -14.61 27.61
CA ALA A 145 -5.15 -15.32 27.16
C ALA A 145 -3.97 -14.37 26.89
N VAL A 146 -4.22 -13.20 26.31
CA VAL A 146 -3.21 -12.15 26.09
C VAL A 146 -2.74 -11.57 27.43
N ALA A 147 -3.64 -11.30 28.37
CA ALA A 147 -3.30 -10.76 29.69
C ALA A 147 -2.34 -11.67 30.47
N VAL A 148 -2.49 -13.00 30.34
CA VAL A 148 -1.58 -13.99 30.93
C VAL A 148 -0.43 -14.41 29.99
N ARG A 149 -0.21 -13.67 28.89
CA ARG A 149 0.90 -13.86 27.93
C ARG A 149 0.96 -15.27 27.31
N ARG A 150 -0.18 -15.85 26.96
CA ARG A 150 -0.18 -17.09 26.15
C ARG A 150 0.28 -16.79 24.72
N ASN A 151 0.96 -17.76 24.14
CA ASN A 151 1.29 -17.74 22.72
C ASN A 151 0.04 -18.08 21.90
N ILE A 152 -0.34 -17.21 20.97
CA ILE A 152 -1.54 -17.34 20.14
C ILE A 152 -1.11 -17.27 18.66
N LEU A 153 -1.55 -18.24 17.86
CA LEU A 153 -1.32 -18.26 16.41
C LEU A 153 -2.63 -17.93 15.68
N VAL A 154 -2.63 -16.87 14.88
CA VAL A 154 -3.75 -16.52 13.99
C VAL A 154 -3.45 -17.08 12.60
N ALA A 155 -4.29 -17.99 12.11
CA ALA A 155 -4.12 -18.70 10.84
C ALA A 155 -5.34 -18.53 9.92
N GLY A 156 -5.14 -18.71 8.61
CA GLY A 156 -6.15 -18.45 7.58
C GLY A 156 -5.53 -18.09 6.22
N GLY A 157 -6.33 -18.16 5.15
CA GLY A 157 -5.92 -17.88 3.77
C GLY A 157 -5.47 -16.42 3.55
N THR A 158 -4.92 -16.11 2.37
CA THR A 158 -4.56 -14.72 2.01
C THR A 158 -5.80 -13.82 2.07
N SER A 159 -5.63 -12.58 2.57
CA SER A 159 -6.71 -11.60 2.73
C SER A 159 -7.84 -11.93 3.74
N THR A 160 -7.67 -12.94 4.61
CA THR A 160 -8.70 -13.29 5.62
C THR A 160 -8.59 -12.50 6.94
N GLY A 161 -8.01 -11.29 6.93
CA GLY A 161 -7.98 -10.41 8.12
C GLY A 161 -7.00 -10.80 9.25
N LYS A 162 -6.07 -11.74 9.03
CA LYS A 162 -5.12 -12.18 10.08
C LYS A 162 -4.30 -11.04 10.67
N THR A 163 -3.67 -10.24 9.81
CA THR A 163 -2.85 -9.09 10.19
C THR A 163 -3.67 -7.96 10.78
N THR A 164 -4.98 -7.96 10.53
CA THR A 164 -5.92 -6.99 11.10
C THR A 164 -6.27 -7.35 12.55
N LEU A 165 -6.32 -8.64 12.88
CA LEU A 165 -6.62 -9.14 14.22
C LEU A 165 -5.41 -9.13 15.18
N THR A 166 -4.18 -9.15 14.65
CA THR A 166 -2.92 -9.20 15.41
C THR A 166 -2.30 -7.82 15.55
#